data_AF-A0AAU9VKJ0-F1
#
_entry.id   AF-A0AAU9VKJ0-F1
#
_cell.length_a   1.000
_cell.length_b   1.000
_cell.length_c   1.000
_cell.angle_alpha   90.00
_cell.angle_beta   90.00
_cell.angle_gamma   90.00
#
_symmetry.space_group_name_H-M   'P 1'
#
loop_
_entity.id
_entity.type
_entity.pdbx_description
1 polymer ?
#
loop_
_entity_poly.entity_id
_entity_poly.type
_entity_poly.pdbx_seq_one_letter_code
_entity_poly.pdbx_strand_id
1 'polypeptide(L)'
;MCSSPKYIVFEEELLKLFGRCVECGGEVLEKELLKKGSALKVTTLCKNSHSKEWVSQPLVNRAAAGNVLLSGAIVFTGNTFSRVSEVASAINLAFLSKSDYHNWQKKHLFPVINDRWQQEKAAILADLLDRNSVTLLGDGRCDSPGYSAKYGTYTMMDKESEKIVDFEVCHVKQSTSSQAMEKRGFKHCLDRALNSGIPVGVVGTDRHTGIKALMRSEYKDLGVEHQVDVWHLTKNIKSKLVTKAKKKECRTSLLG
;
A
#
# COMPACT_ATOMS: atom_id res chain seq x y z
N MET A 1 -5.21 16.35 13.09
CA MET A 1 -4.37 15.57 14.04
C MET A 1 -2.90 15.46 13.63
N CYS A 2 -2.54 15.46 12.33
CA CYS A 2 -1.13 15.46 11.91
C CYS A 2 -0.43 16.83 11.87
N SER A 3 -1.13 17.95 12.07
CA SER A 3 -0.58 19.30 11.89
C SER A 3 0.49 19.69 12.92
N SER A 4 0.39 19.21 14.16
CA SER A 4 1.39 19.52 15.20
C SER A 4 2.57 18.55 15.16
N PRO A 5 3.82 19.03 15.34
CA PRO A 5 5.00 18.17 15.42
C PRO A 5 4.91 17.18 16.59
N LYS A 6 5.50 15.99 16.43
CA LYS A 6 5.66 15.01 17.50
C LYS A 6 7.14 14.88 17.80
N TYR A 7 7.50 14.99 19.07
CA TYR A 7 8.90 14.95 19.53
C TYR A 7 9.23 13.60 20.15
N ILE A 8 10.47 13.16 19.98
CA ILE A 8 11.06 12.05 20.74
C ILE A 8 11.70 12.67 21.99
N VAL A 9 11.27 12.24 23.16
CA VAL A 9 11.77 12.73 24.45
C VAL A 9 12.25 11.53 25.26
N PHE A 10 13.44 11.65 25.86
CA PHE A 10 14.04 10.60 26.65
C PHE A 10 13.32 10.52 28.00
N GLU A 11 13.17 9.31 28.55
CA GLU A 11 12.43 9.09 29.79
C GLU A 11 12.98 9.94 30.95
N GLU A 12 14.30 10.02 31.07
CA GLU A 12 14.99 10.82 32.08
C GLU A 12 14.63 12.30 32.02
N GLU A 13 14.61 12.89 30.81
CA GLU A 13 14.24 14.30 30.61
C GLU A 13 12.76 14.54 30.89
N LEU A 14 11.90 13.58 30.51
CA LEU A 14 10.47 13.66 30.75
C LEU A 14 10.16 13.57 32.26
N LEU A 15 10.84 12.70 33.00
CA LEU A 15 10.60 12.49 34.43
C LEU A 15 10.97 13.71 35.30
N LYS A 16 11.86 14.60 34.82
CA LYS A 16 12.16 15.89 35.49
C LYS A 16 10.91 16.76 35.66
N LEU A 17 9.91 16.62 34.78
CA LEU A 17 8.66 17.38 34.85
C LEU A 17 7.73 16.91 35.98
N PHE A 18 7.98 15.74 36.58
CA PHE A 18 7.12 15.14 37.61
C PHE A 18 7.70 15.26 39.02
N GLY A 19 8.56 16.24 39.29
CA GLY A 19 9.14 16.46 40.63
C GLY A 19 8.17 17.09 41.65
N ARG A 20 7.14 17.78 41.16
CA ARG A 20 6.17 18.51 41.99
C ARG A 20 4.74 18.17 41.60
N CYS A 21 3.87 18.12 42.59
CA CYS A 21 2.45 17.89 42.40
C CYS A 21 1.82 19.07 41.66
N VAL A 22 1.12 18.79 40.56
CA VAL A 22 0.44 19.82 39.76
C VAL A 22 -0.74 20.49 40.49
N GLU A 23 -1.24 19.88 41.56
CA GLU A 23 -2.40 20.39 42.31
C GLU A 23 -1.99 21.22 43.52
N CYS A 24 -0.99 20.78 44.29
CA CYS A 24 -0.59 21.46 45.54
C CYS A 24 0.86 21.97 45.58
N GLY A 25 1.68 21.73 44.55
CA GLY A 25 3.12 22.07 44.55
C GLY A 25 3.97 21.26 45.53
N GLY A 26 3.38 20.28 46.23
CA GLY A 26 4.08 19.36 47.12
C GLY A 26 5.05 18.44 46.38
N GLU A 27 5.98 17.85 47.12
CA GLU A 27 6.92 16.87 46.57
C GLU A 27 6.19 15.59 46.13
N VAL A 28 6.55 15.10 44.94
CA VAL A 28 6.09 13.80 44.42
C VAL A 28 6.97 12.70 44.97
N LEU A 29 6.38 11.81 45.77
CA LEU A 29 7.08 10.71 46.45
C LEU A 29 7.21 9.50 45.53
N GLU A 30 6.16 9.18 44.78
CA GLU A 30 6.12 7.98 43.93
C GLU A 30 5.73 8.31 42.50
N LYS A 31 6.28 7.53 41.57
CA LYS A 31 5.99 7.59 40.14
C LYS A 31 5.82 6.18 39.62
N GLU A 32 4.63 5.83 39.17
CA GLU A 32 4.34 4.58 38.46
C GLU A 32 4.37 4.85 36.95
N LEU A 33 5.12 4.03 36.23
CA LEU A 33 5.29 4.14 34.78
C LEU A 33 4.62 2.95 34.09
N LEU A 34 3.72 3.24 33.16
CA LEU A 34 3.05 2.22 32.35
C LEU A 34 3.20 2.54 30.86
N LYS A 35 3.97 1.71 30.16
CA LYS A 35 4.11 1.75 28.70
C LYS A 35 2.95 1.04 28.02
N LYS A 36 2.35 1.68 27.00
CA LYS A 36 1.36 1.09 26.09
C LYS A 36 1.71 1.37 24.64
N GLY A 37 2.52 0.51 24.05
CA GLY A 37 3.08 0.71 22.72
C GLY A 37 4.00 1.92 22.70
N SER A 38 3.64 2.94 21.91
CA SER A 38 4.33 4.25 21.88
C SER A 38 3.95 5.20 23.02
N ALA A 39 2.91 4.88 23.81
CA ALA A 39 2.45 5.75 24.89
C ALA A 39 3.18 5.46 26.20
N LEU A 40 3.45 6.50 26.98
CA LEU A 40 3.82 6.40 28.38
C LEU A 40 2.69 7.03 29.21
N LYS A 41 2.21 6.28 30.21
CA LYS A 41 1.37 6.79 31.28
C LYS A 41 2.23 6.93 32.54
N VAL A 42 2.14 8.08 33.18
CA VAL A 42 2.81 8.37 34.46
C VAL A 42 1.71 8.61 35.49
N THR A 43 1.70 7.82 36.56
CA THR A 43 0.86 8.08 37.74
C THR A 43 1.75 8.58 38.87
N THR A 44 1.48 9.77 39.39
CA THR A 44 2.27 10.36 40.48
C THR A 44 1.48 10.38 41.78
N LEU A 45 2.13 10.09 42.90
CA LEU A 45 1.59 10.28 44.26
C LEU A 45 2.45 11.28 45.03
N CYS A 46 1.83 12.33 45.57
CA CYS A 46 2.53 13.35 46.35
C CYS A 46 2.39 13.16 47.86
N LYS A 47 3.21 13.87 48.64
CA LYS A 47 3.19 13.83 50.11
C LYS A 47 1.86 14.23 50.76
N ASN A 48 1.01 14.96 50.04
CA ASN A 48 -0.34 15.34 50.48
C ASN A 48 -1.41 14.38 49.95
N SER A 49 -1.01 13.18 49.51
CA SER A 49 -1.89 12.10 49.03
C SER A 49 -2.69 12.41 47.75
N HIS A 50 -2.33 13.45 46.99
CA HIS A 50 -2.89 13.65 45.66
C HIS A 50 -2.30 12.67 44.66
N SER A 51 -3.17 11.98 43.91
CA SER A 51 -2.80 11.09 42.81
C SER A 51 -3.17 11.71 41.47
N LYS A 52 -2.22 11.75 40.52
CA LYS A 52 -2.46 12.30 39.19
C LYS A 52 -1.95 11.40 38.10
N GLU A 53 -2.77 11.24 37.07
CA GLU A 53 -2.40 10.55 35.84
C GLU A 53 -2.07 11.55 34.74
N TRP A 54 -0.97 11.27 34.03
CA TRP A 54 -0.59 11.95 32.81
C TRP A 54 -0.28 10.91 31.72
N VAL A 55 -0.59 11.23 30.47
CA VAL A 55 -0.32 10.37 29.31
C VAL A 55 0.39 11.18 28.25
N SER A 56 1.44 10.60 27.66
CA SER A 56 2.31 11.28 26.68
C SER A 56 1.64 11.66 25.36
N GLN A 57 0.42 11.19 25.14
CA GLN A 57 -0.32 11.42 23.91
C GLN A 57 -1.83 11.32 24.13
N PRO A 58 -2.64 12.00 23.29
CA PRO A 58 -4.09 11.94 23.38
C PRO A 58 -4.62 10.52 23.15
N LEU A 59 -5.74 10.23 23.81
CA LEU A 59 -6.49 9.00 23.60
C LEU A 59 -7.61 9.26 22.59
N VAL A 60 -7.63 8.51 21.50
CA VAL A 60 -8.73 8.47 20.53
C VAL A 60 -9.45 7.14 20.73
N ASN A 61 -10.73 7.19 21.13
CA ASN A 61 -11.52 5.99 21.47
C ASN A 61 -10.79 5.03 22.43
N ARG A 62 -10.21 5.59 23.51
CA ARG A 62 -9.42 4.89 24.54
C ARG A 62 -8.09 4.29 24.06
N ALA A 63 -7.63 4.67 22.87
CA ALA A 63 -6.36 4.23 22.33
C ALA A 63 -5.40 5.37 22.10
N ALA A 64 -4.12 5.11 22.37
CA ALA A 64 -3.10 6.11 22.21
C ALA A 64 -2.91 6.47 20.72
N ALA A 65 -3.08 7.75 20.38
CA ALA A 65 -3.14 8.21 19.00
C ALA A 65 -1.90 7.80 18.17
N GLY A 66 -0.72 7.85 18.76
CA GLY A 66 0.54 7.46 18.11
C GLY A 66 0.57 6.00 17.67
N ASN A 67 -0.11 5.07 18.36
CA ASN A 67 -0.18 3.68 17.90
C ASN A 67 -0.94 3.56 16.58
N VAL A 68 -2.02 4.34 16.41
CA VAL A 68 -2.80 4.40 15.16
C VAL A 68 -1.99 5.09 14.07
N LEU A 69 -1.36 6.23 14.39
CA LEU A 69 -0.56 7.01 13.45
C LEU A 69 0.65 6.23 12.95
N LEU A 70 1.38 5.55 13.82
CA LEU A 70 2.53 4.70 13.45
C LEU A 70 2.07 3.53 12.59
N SER A 71 0.97 2.86 12.95
CA SER A 71 0.41 1.78 12.13
C SER A 71 0.02 2.26 10.74
N GLY A 72 -0.63 3.43 10.64
CA GLY A 72 -0.98 4.05 9.36
C GLY A 72 0.25 4.46 8.55
N ALA A 73 1.23 5.09 9.19
CA ALA A 73 2.47 5.53 8.55
C ALA A 73 3.24 4.37 7.92
N ILE A 74 3.35 3.23 8.62
CA ILE A 74 3.98 2.01 8.08
C ILE A 74 3.28 1.58 6.78
N VAL A 75 1.95 1.50 6.79
CA VAL A 75 1.14 1.07 5.64
C VAL A 75 1.26 2.05 4.48
N PHE A 76 1.03 3.34 4.73
CA PHE A 76 0.95 4.35 3.67
C PHE A 76 2.29 4.68 3.03
N THR A 77 3.40 4.43 3.72
CA THR A 77 4.76 4.58 3.15
C THR A 77 5.29 3.32 2.50
N GLY A 78 4.51 2.22 2.48
CA GLY A 78 4.94 0.94 1.90
C GLY A 78 6.03 0.22 2.70
N ASN A 79 6.20 0.57 3.99
CA ASN A 79 7.17 -0.07 4.86
C ASN A 79 6.64 -1.38 5.45
N THR A 80 7.55 -2.27 5.85
CA THR A 80 7.18 -3.44 6.64
C THR A 80 7.26 -3.13 8.13
N PHE A 81 6.36 -3.72 8.92
CA PHE A 81 6.41 -3.59 10.37
C PHE A 81 7.77 -4.00 10.94
N SER A 82 8.35 -5.11 10.47
CA SER A 82 9.63 -5.61 10.95
C SER A 82 10.74 -4.59 10.78
N ARG A 83 10.85 -3.94 9.61
CA ARG A 83 11.88 -2.92 9.35
C ARG A 83 11.75 -1.72 10.27
N VAL A 84 10.54 -1.21 10.47
CA VAL A 84 10.32 -0.04 11.34
C VAL A 84 10.52 -0.42 12.82
N SER A 85 10.08 -1.62 13.22
CA SER A 85 10.31 -2.14 14.57
C SER A 85 11.78 -2.39 14.85
N GLU A 86 12.58 -2.86 13.88
CA GLU A 86 14.04 -3.03 14.00
C GLU A 86 14.71 -1.67 14.29
N VAL A 87 14.33 -0.63 13.55
CA VAL A 87 14.82 0.75 13.80
C VAL A 87 14.45 1.22 15.21
N ALA A 88 13.20 1.03 15.62
CA ALA A 88 12.76 1.41 16.97
C ALA A 88 13.56 0.67 18.06
N SER A 89 13.76 -0.63 17.90
CA SER A 89 14.53 -1.45 18.83
C SER A 89 16.00 -1.03 18.92
N ALA A 90 16.63 -0.65 17.80
CA ALA A 90 18.04 -0.26 17.75
C ALA A 90 18.37 0.96 18.63
N ILE A 91 17.38 1.82 18.89
CA ILE A 91 17.52 3.01 19.75
C ILE A 91 16.68 2.92 21.03
N ASN A 92 16.19 1.73 21.38
CA ASN A 92 15.31 1.47 22.53
C ASN A 92 14.05 2.38 22.58
N LEU A 93 13.47 2.68 21.42
CA LEU A 93 12.27 3.51 21.31
C LEU A 93 11.01 2.74 21.74
N ALA A 94 10.17 3.38 22.56
CA ALA A 94 8.86 2.85 22.90
C ALA A 94 7.99 2.67 21.64
N PHE A 95 7.64 1.43 21.33
CA PHE A 95 6.95 1.07 20.10
C PHE A 95 5.82 0.07 20.34
N LEU A 96 4.84 0.06 19.43
CA LEU A 96 3.72 -0.87 19.45
C LEU A 96 4.15 -2.31 19.13
N SER A 97 3.40 -3.28 19.64
CA SER A 97 3.63 -4.70 19.32
C SER A 97 3.14 -5.04 17.91
N LYS A 98 3.64 -6.15 17.35
CA LYS A 98 3.15 -6.68 16.07
C LYS A 98 1.66 -7.03 16.12
N SER A 99 1.20 -7.56 17.26
CA SER A 99 -0.21 -7.87 17.50
C SER A 99 -1.08 -6.61 17.48
N ASP A 100 -0.63 -5.55 18.15
CA ASP A 100 -1.34 -4.26 18.13
C ASP A 100 -1.39 -3.69 16.72
N TYR A 101 -0.27 -3.71 15.99
CA TYR A 101 -0.20 -3.24 14.61
C TYR A 101 -1.25 -3.91 13.72
N HIS A 102 -1.33 -5.25 13.73
CA HIS A 102 -2.34 -5.97 12.95
C HIS A 102 -3.77 -5.67 13.41
N ASN A 103 -3.98 -5.50 14.72
CA ASN A 103 -5.29 -5.15 15.28
C ASN A 103 -5.72 -3.74 14.80
N TRP A 104 -4.81 -2.77 14.81
CA TRP A 104 -5.04 -1.41 14.28
C TRP A 104 -5.35 -1.43 12.79
N GLN A 105 -4.61 -2.22 12.01
CA GLN A 105 -4.88 -2.40 10.59
C GLN A 105 -6.29 -2.94 10.36
N LYS A 106 -6.64 -4.06 11.01
CA LYS A 106 -7.92 -4.74 10.81
C LYS A 106 -9.12 -3.88 11.24
N LYS A 107 -9.03 -3.21 12.39
CA LYS A 107 -10.18 -2.49 12.97
C LYS A 107 -10.37 -1.08 12.41
N HIS A 108 -9.30 -0.44 11.95
CA HIS A 108 -9.36 0.98 11.60
C HIS A 108 -8.81 1.28 10.21
N LEU A 109 -7.59 0.82 9.88
CA LEU A 109 -6.95 1.24 8.63
C LEU A 109 -7.60 0.59 7.41
N PHE A 110 -7.81 -0.72 7.39
CA PHE A 110 -8.41 -1.41 6.24
C PHE A 110 -9.85 -0.92 5.95
N PRO A 111 -10.73 -0.72 6.95
CA PRO A 111 -12.04 -0.11 6.69
C PRO A 111 -11.94 1.26 6.02
N VAL A 112 -11.08 2.15 6.52
CA VAL A 112 -10.92 3.51 5.97
C VAL A 112 -10.30 3.48 4.57
N ILE A 113 -9.31 2.62 4.33
CA ILE A 113 -8.71 2.44 3.00
C ILE A 113 -9.76 1.92 2.02
N ASN A 114 -10.55 0.92 2.42
CA ASN A 114 -11.59 0.38 1.56
C ASN A 114 -12.68 1.42 1.27
N ASP A 115 -13.16 2.15 2.28
CA ASP A 115 -14.14 3.21 2.10
C ASP A 115 -13.63 4.28 1.11
N ARG A 116 -12.39 4.74 1.28
CA ARG A 116 -11.78 5.69 0.34
C ARG A 116 -11.65 5.10 -1.06
N TRP A 117 -11.24 3.84 -1.18
CA TRP A 117 -11.17 3.15 -2.47
C TRP A 117 -12.53 3.07 -3.17
N GLN A 118 -13.61 2.73 -2.46
CA GLN A 118 -14.95 2.68 -3.04
C GLN A 118 -15.42 4.05 -3.52
N GLN A 119 -15.14 5.12 -2.75
CA GLN A 119 -15.46 6.48 -3.15
C GLN A 119 -14.73 6.90 -4.42
N GLU A 120 -13.41 6.67 -4.49
CA GLU A 120 -12.60 6.96 -5.69
C GLU A 120 -13.08 6.15 -6.89
N LYS A 121 -13.35 4.85 -6.70
CA LYS A 121 -13.86 3.96 -7.75
C LYS A 121 -15.22 4.42 -8.28
N ALA A 122 -16.13 4.83 -7.40
CA ALA A 122 -17.44 5.37 -7.81
C ALA A 122 -17.32 6.66 -8.61
N ALA A 123 -16.41 7.56 -8.21
CA ALA A 123 -16.15 8.80 -8.94
C ALA A 123 -15.56 8.54 -10.33
N ILE A 124 -14.61 7.61 -10.45
CA ILE A 124 -14.05 7.19 -11.73
C ILE A 124 -15.12 6.53 -12.60
N LEU A 125 -15.94 5.64 -12.03
CA LEU A 125 -17.02 5.00 -12.78
C LEU A 125 -18.00 6.02 -13.37
N ALA A 126 -18.43 7.01 -12.58
CA ALA A 126 -19.33 8.05 -13.06
C ALA A 126 -18.73 8.85 -14.22
N ASP A 127 -17.44 9.18 -14.14
CA ASP A 127 -16.71 9.87 -15.21
C ASP A 127 -16.58 9.02 -16.49
N LEU A 128 -16.32 7.72 -16.35
CA LEU A 128 -16.17 6.82 -17.50
C LEU A 128 -17.48 6.51 -18.22
N LEU A 129 -18.61 6.50 -17.50
CA LEU A 129 -19.94 6.26 -18.08
C LEU A 129 -20.45 7.41 -18.94
N ASP A 130 -19.95 8.63 -18.73
CA ASP A 130 -20.33 9.81 -19.52
C ASP A 130 -19.56 9.92 -20.84
N ARG A 131 -18.52 9.10 -21.04
CA ARG A 131 -17.68 9.12 -22.25
C ARG A 131 -18.29 8.30 -23.37
N ASN A 132 -18.02 8.69 -24.62
CA ASN A 132 -18.45 7.91 -25.79
C ASN A 132 -17.67 6.60 -25.98
N SER A 133 -16.40 6.59 -25.57
CA SER A 133 -15.52 5.42 -25.69
C SER A 133 -14.35 5.52 -24.71
N VAL A 134 -14.01 4.41 -24.07
CA VAL A 134 -12.93 4.32 -23.07
C VAL A 134 -11.83 3.40 -23.57
N THR A 135 -10.57 3.82 -23.38
CA THR A 135 -9.38 2.98 -23.61
C THR A 135 -8.81 2.53 -22.28
N LEU A 136 -8.87 1.22 -22.02
CA LEU A 136 -8.34 0.62 -20.80
C LEU A 136 -6.97 0.01 -21.05
N LEU A 137 -6.02 0.26 -20.15
CA LEU A 137 -4.70 -0.36 -20.14
C LEU A 137 -4.63 -1.33 -18.97
N GLY A 138 -4.09 -2.52 -19.20
CA GLY A 138 -4.02 -3.55 -18.17
C GLY A 138 -2.67 -4.25 -18.07
N ASP A 139 -2.21 -4.44 -16.84
CA ASP A 139 -0.95 -5.11 -16.53
C ASP A 139 -1.05 -6.01 -15.29
N GLY A 140 -0.26 -7.09 -15.29
CA GLY A 140 -0.21 -8.08 -14.24
C GLY A 140 1.13 -8.10 -13.51
N ARG A 141 1.09 -8.08 -12.17
CA ARG A 141 2.28 -8.20 -11.32
C ARG A 141 2.16 -9.35 -10.34
N CYS A 142 3.18 -10.20 -10.27
CA CYS A 142 3.26 -11.28 -9.27
C CYS A 142 4.27 -10.94 -8.16
N ASP A 143 4.04 -11.50 -6.97
CA ASP A 143 4.90 -11.34 -5.79
C ASP A 143 6.27 -12.01 -5.92
N SER A 144 6.37 -13.03 -6.78
CA SER A 144 7.64 -13.65 -7.17
C SER A 144 7.62 -14.09 -8.63
N PRO A 145 8.79 -14.21 -9.30
CA PRO A 145 8.86 -14.71 -10.66
C PRO A 145 8.51 -16.20 -10.78
N GLY A 146 7.83 -16.61 -11.85
CA GLY A 146 7.70 -18.01 -12.25
C GLY A 146 6.63 -18.82 -11.51
N TYR A 147 6.94 -20.10 -11.22
CA TYR A 147 6.00 -21.08 -10.67
C TYR A 147 5.78 -20.96 -9.15
N SER A 148 6.54 -20.11 -8.46
CA SER A 148 6.44 -19.91 -7.01
C SER A 148 5.53 -18.75 -6.61
N ALA A 149 4.97 -18.01 -7.58
CA ALA A 149 4.10 -16.88 -7.32
C ALA A 149 2.90 -17.30 -6.48
N LYS A 150 2.71 -16.67 -5.32
CA LYS A 150 1.58 -16.96 -4.43
C LYS A 150 0.41 -16.02 -4.69
N TYR A 151 0.72 -14.75 -4.95
CA TYR A 151 -0.24 -13.72 -5.28
C TYR A 151 0.10 -13.04 -6.61
N GLY A 152 -0.92 -12.82 -7.43
CA GLY A 152 -0.86 -11.98 -8.62
C GLY A 152 -1.86 -10.84 -8.49
N THR A 153 -1.45 -9.61 -8.80
CA THR A 153 -2.36 -8.46 -8.89
C THR A 153 -2.45 -8.05 -10.35
N TYR A 154 -3.66 -8.05 -10.89
CA TYR A 154 -3.95 -7.44 -12.18
C TYR A 154 -4.54 -6.06 -11.96
N THR A 155 -4.03 -5.04 -12.66
CA THR A 155 -4.49 -3.66 -12.52
C THR A 155 -4.96 -3.17 -13.87
N MET A 156 -6.09 -2.47 -13.89
CA MET A 156 -6.67 -1.86 -15.08
C MET A 156 -6.82 -0.36 -14.85
N MET A 157 -6.33 0.44 -15.79
CA MET A 157 -6.34 1.89 -15.74
C MET A 157 -6.96 2.50 -16.98
N ASP A 158 -7.58 3.66 -16.82
CA ASP A 158 -8.00 4.48 -17.96
C ASP A 158 -6.78 5.20 -18.54
N LYS A 159 -6.63 5.14 -19.86
CA LYS A 159 -5.52 5.77 -20.57
C LYS A 159 -5.56 7.29 -20.44
N GLU A 160 -6.75 7.89 -20.49
CA GLU A 160 -6.90 9.35 -20.59
C GLU A 160 -6.77 10.04 -19.23
N SER A 161 -7.44 9.53 -18.20
CA SER A 161 -7.34 10.10 -16.85
C SER A 161 -6.12 9.59 -16.07
N GLU A 162 -5.43 8.56 -16.57
CA GLU A 162 -4.34 7.85 -15.90
C GLU A 162 -4.71 7.27 -14.53
N LYS A 163 -6.01 7.05 -14.28
CA LYS A 163 -6.52 6.56 -12.98
C LYS A 163 -6.76 5.06 -13.04
N ILE A 164 -6.56 4.39 -11.91
CA ILE A 164 -6.89 2.98 -11.75
C ILE A 164 -8.42 2.83 -11.71
N VAL A 165 -8.96 2.09 -12.67
CA VAL A 165 -10.40 1.78 -12.77
C VAL A 165 -10.74 0.61 -11.88
N ASP A 166 -9.90 -0.42 -11.91
CA ASP A 166 -10.08 -1.60 -11.10
C ASP A 166 -8.80 -2.40 -10.93
N PHE A 167 -8.79 -3.30 -9.95
CA PHE A 167 -7.74 -4.30 -9.80
C PHE A 167 -8.31 -5.61 -9.25
N GLU A 168 -7.60 -6.70 -9.49
CA GLU A 168 -7.92 -8.02 -8.96
C GLU A 168 -6.68 -8.64 -8.31
N VAL A 169 -6.80 -9.05 -7.05
CA VAL A 169 -5.77 -9.85 -6.37
C VAL A 169 -6.16 -11.32 -6.45
N CYS A 170 -5.41 -12.08 -7.23
CA CYS A 170 -5.54 -13.52 -7.39
C CYS A 170 -4.56 -14.27 -6.48
N HIS A 171 -5.00 -15.39 -5.90
CA HIS A 171 -4.12 -16.34 -5.20
C HIS A 171 -3.88 -17.58 -6.07
N VAL A 172 -2.69 -18.17 -6.03
CA VAL A 172 -2.32 -19.34 -6.85
C VAL A 172 -3.22 -20.57 -6.62
N LYS A 173 -3.81 -20.72 -5.43
CA LYS A 173 -4.84 -21.78 -5.22
C LYS A 173 -6.09 -21.61 -6.08
N GLN A 174 -6.36 -20.41 -6.59
CA GLN A 174 -7.45 -20.11 -7.51
C GLN A 174 -6.99 -20.18 -8.98
N SER A 175 -5.71 -20.40 -9.24
CA SER A 175 -5.11 -20.31 -10.59
C SER A 175 -3.76 -21.05 -10.65
N THR A 176 -3.63 -22.01 -11.56
CA THR A 176 -2.51 -22.97 -11.59
C THR A 176 -1.11 -22.39 -11.85
N SER A 177 -1.00 -21.10 -12.20
CA SER A 177 0.28 -20.42 -12.48
C SER A 177 0.14 -18.90 -12.45
N SER A 178 1.27 -18.18 -12.47
CA SER A 178 1.31 -16.71 -12.63
C SER A 178 0.62 -16.22 -13.91
N GLN A 179 0.83 -16.90 -15.04
CA GLN A 179 0.14 -16.62 -16.30
C GLN A 179 -1.38 -16.86 -16.19
N ALA A 180 -1.79 -17.89 -15.46
CA ALA A 180 -3.21 -18.14 -15.21
C ALA A 180 -3.83 -17.07 -14.29
N MET A 181 -3.10 -16.60 -13.27
CA MET A 181 -3.53 -15.51 -12.39
C MET A 181 -3.70 -14.20 -13.16
N GLU A 182 -2.76 -13.87 -14.04
CA GLU A 182 -2.84 -12.67 -14.89
C GLU A 182 -4.06 -12.74 -15.82
N LYS A 183 -4.24 -13.86 -16.52
CA LYS A 183 -5.43 -14.10 -17.37
C LYS A 183 -6.74 -13.96 -16.58
N ARG A 184 -6.80 -14.53 -15.36
CA ARG A 184 -7.97 -14.47 -14.48
C ARG A 184 -8.25 -13.04 -14.04
N GLY A 185 -7.22 -12.34 -13.56
CA GLY A 185 -7.34 -10.96 -13.11
C GLY A 185 -7.79 -10.01 -14.21
N PHE A 186 -7.22 -10.18 -15.42
CA PHE A 186 -7.66 -9.48 -16.62
C PHE A 186 -9.15 -9.70 -16.88
N LYS A 187 -9.57 -10.96 -16.94
CA LYS A 187 -10.97 -11.31 -17.20
C LYS A 187 -11.91 -10.69 -16.17
N HIS A 188 -11.61 -10.84 -14.88
CA HIS A 188 -12.44 -10.27 -13.82
C HIS A 188 -12.56 -8.74 -13.92
N CYS A 189 -11.45 -8.04 -14.17
CA CYS A 189 -11.48 -6.58 -14.31
C CYS A 189 -12.28 -6.14 -15.53
N LEU A 190 -12.05 -6.77 -16.70
CA LEU A 190 -12.75 -6.41 -17.93
C LEU A 190 -14.25 -6.74 -17.85
N ASP A 191 -14.61 -7.92 -17.33
CA ASP A 191 -16.01 -8.31 -17.12
C ASP A 191 -16.71 -7.29 -16.20
N ARG A 192 -16.08 -6.86 -15.10
CA ARG A 192 -16.66 -5.86 -14.20
C ARG A 192 -16.81 -4.49 -14.87
N ALA A 193 -15.84 -4.06 -15.68
CA ALA A 193 -15.94 -2.80 -16.42
C ALA A 193 -17.12 -2.82 -17.41
N LEU A 194 -17.20 -3.86 -18.23
CA LEU A 194 -18.28 -4.04 -19.22
C LEU A 194 -19.66 -4.16 -18.53
N ASN A 195 -19.76 -4.98 -17.49
CA ASN A 195 -21.01 -5.17 -16.75
C ASN A 195 -21.46 -3.91 -15.98
N SER A 196 -20.54 -2.98 -15.69
CA SER A 196 -20.87 -1.69 -15.10
C SER A 196 -21.37 -0.68 -16.13
N GLY A 197 -21.38 -1.04 -17.43
CA GLY A 197 -21.84 -0.18 -18.52
C GLY A 197 -20.75 0.71 -19.13
N ILE A 198 -19.48 0.53 -18.75
CA ILE A 198 -18.38 1.34 -19.32
C ILE A 198 -18.29 1.05 -20.82
N PRO A 199 -18.31 2.07 -21.71
CA PRO A 199 -18.22 1.88 -23.15
C PRO A 199 -16.77 1.63 -23.58
N VAL A 200 -16.24 0.45 -23.23
CA VAL A 200 -14.86 0.06 -23.53
C VAL A 200 -14.70 -0.14 -25.04
N GLY A 201 -13.95 0.76 -25.69
CA GLY A 201 -13.65 0.64 -27.13
C GLY A 201 -12.33 -0.08 -27.39
N VAL A 202 -11.31 0.18 -26.57
CA VAL A 202 -9.97 -0.38 -26.74
C VAL A 202 -9.44 -0.91 -25.42
N VAL A 203 -8.79 -2.07 -25.47
CA VAL A 203 -8.03 -2.63 -24.35
C VAL A 203 -6.59 -2.87 -24.78
N GLY A 204 -5.66 -2.19 -24.12
CA GLY A 204 -4.21 -2.36 -24.28
C GLY A 204 -3.64 -3.29 -23.22
N THR A 205 -2.97 -4.38 -23.62
CA THR A 205 -2.29 -5.27 -22.68
C THR A 205 -0.90 -5.66 -23.16
N ASP A 206 -0.17 -6.34 -22.29
CA ASP A 206 1.09 -6.97 -22.64
C ASP A 206 0.91 -8.17 -23.60
N ARG A 207 2.01 -8.76 -24.09
CA ARG A 207 1.99 -9.93 -25.02
C ARG A 207 1.58 -11.25 -24.35
N HIS A 208 0.57 -11.26 -23.52
CA HIS A 208 0.07 -12.45 -22.84
C HIS A 208 -0.81 -13.32 -23.78
N THR A 209 -0.36 -14.54 -24.08
CA THR A 209 -1.04 -15.44 -25.04
C THR A 209 -2.45 -15.81 -24.59
N GLY A 210 -2.65 -16.02 -23.29
CA GLY A 210 -3.96 -16.35 -22.72
C GLY A 210 -4.96 -15.19 -22.80
N ILE A 211 -4.49 -13.94 -22.75
CA ILE A 211 -5.35 -12.75 -22.87
C ILE A 211 -5.74 -12.55 -24.33
N LYS A 212 -4.77 -12.69 -25.25
CA LYS A 212 -5.05 -12.70 -26.70
C LYS A 212 -6.03 -13.79 -27.12
N ALA A 213 -6.00 -14.95 -26.46
CA ALA A 213 -6.98 -16.00 -26.70
C ALA A 213 -8.38 -15.55 -26.24
N LEU A 214 -8.51 -15.01 -25.02
CA LEU A 214 -9.77 -14.49 -24.51
C LEU A 214 -10.38 -13.40 -25.40
N MET A 215 -9.57 -12.43 -25.82
CA MET A 215 -10.04 -11.33 -26.68
C MET A 215 -10.58 -11.82 -28.02
N ARG A 216 -9.98 -12.88 -28.58
CA ARG A 216 -10.43 -13.47 -29.85
C ARG A 216 -11.62 -14.43 -29.70
N SER A 217 -11.91 -14.88 -28.48
CA SER A 217 -13.03 -15.78 -28.20
C SER A 217 -14.16 -15.06 -27.48
N GLU A 218 -14.02 -14.79 -26.19
CA GLU A 218 -15.11 -14.33 -25.32
C GLU A 218 -15.54 -12.89 -25.58
N TYR A 219 -14.61 -12.02 -26.01
CA TYR A 219 -14.86 -10.59 -26.20
C TYR A 219 -14.98 -10.17 -27.66
N LYS A 220 -14.93 -11.13 -28.60
CA LYS A 220 -14.88 -10.87 -30.04
C LYS A 220 -16.10 -10.07 -30.53
N ASP A 221 -17.29 -10.44 -30.04
CA ASP A 221 -18.55 -9.87 -30.51
C ASP A 221 -18.98 -8.62 -29.71
N LEU A 222 -18.16 -8.19 -28.75
CA LEU A 222 -18.42 -7.00 -27.92
C LEU A 222 -17.84 -5.70 -28.50
N GLY A 223 -17.20 -5.77 -29.67
CA GLY A 223 -16.62 -4.59 -30.34
C GLY A 223 -15.39 -4.00 -29.65
N VAL A 224 -14.80 -4.71 -28.68
CA VAL A 224 -13.60 -4.27 -27.95
C VAL A 224 -12.34 -4.58 -28.78
N GLU A 225 -11.63 -3.54 -29.22
CA GLU A 225 -10.36 -3.71 -29.93
C GLU A 225 -9.24 -4.08 -28.95
N HIS A 226 -8.51 -5.17 -29.23
CA HIS A 226 -7.33 -5.55 -28.45
C HIS A 226 -6.05 -5.01 -29.07
N GLN A 227 -5.34 -4.17 -28.32
CA GLN A 227 -4.02 -3.65 -28.68
C GLN A 227 -2.95 -4.24 -27.76
N VAL A 228 -1.75 -4.35 -28.32
CA VAL A 228 -0.59 -4.91 -27.62
C VAL A 228 0.42 -3.82 -27.35
N ASP A 229 0.91 -3.75 -26.12
CA ASP A 229 1.97 -2.81 -25.77
C ASP A 229 3.24 -3.06 -26.60
N VAL A 230 3.67 -2.02 -27.32
CA VAL A 230 4.84 -2.01 -28.20
C VAL A 230 6.12 -1.79 -27.40
N TRP A 231 6.04 -1.26 -26.17
CA TRP A 231 7.19 -1.03 -25.30
C TRP A 231 8.02 -2.29 -25.07
N HIS A 232 7.37 -3.43 -24.85
CA HIS A 232 8.06 -4.71 -24.67
C HIS A 232 8.81 -5.14 -25.94
N LEU A 233 8.30 -4.80 -27.13
CA LEU A 233 8.99 -5.05 -28.39
C LEU A 233 10.23 -4.15 -28.53
N THR A 234 10.08 -2.85 -28.32
CA THR A 234 11.20 -1.89 -28.47
C THR A 234 12.30 -2.17 -27.45
N LYS A 235 11.95 -2.49 -26.21
CA LYS A 235 12.90 -2.92 -25.16
C LYS A 235 13.68 -4.16 -25.58
N ASN A 236 13.00 -5.16 -26.14
CA ASN A 236 13.65 -6.39 -26.61
C ASN A 236 14.59 -6.15 -27.79
N ILE A 237 14.19 -5.31 -28.75
CA ILE A 237 15.04 -4.93 -29.89
C ILE A 237 16.28 -4.18 -29.38
N LYS A 238 16.11 -3.19 -28.50
CA LYS A 238 17.21 -2.44 -27.90
C LYS A 238 18.20 -3.35 -27.16
N SER A 239 17.69 -4.29 -26.36
CA SER A 239 18.53 -5.28 -25.64
C SER A 239 19.36 -6.14 -26.61
N LYS A 240 18.73 -6.65 -27.68
CA LYS A 240 19.42 -7.43 -28.71
C LYS A 240 20.48 -6.61 -29.47
N LEU A 241 20.17 -5.35 -29.80
CA LEU A 241 21.12 -4.43 -30.44
C LEU A 241 22.33 -4.17 -29.56
N VAL A 242 22.12 -3.85 -28.27
CA VAL A 242 23.21 -3.64 -27.30
C VAL A 242 24.06 -4.90 -27.15
N THR A 243 23.44 -6.08 -27.12
CA THR A 243 24.15 -7.36 -27.02
C THR A 243 25.00 -7.62 -28.25
N LYS A 244 24.49 -7.34 -29.46
CA LYS A 244 25.24 -7.46 -30.70
C LYS A 244 26.38 -6.43 -30.79
N ALA A 245 26.15 -5.18 -30.41
CA ALA A 245 27.16 -4.12 -30.43
C ALA A 245 28.36 -4.42 -29.50
N LYS A 246 28.15 -5.20 -28.43
CA LYS A 246 29.22 -5.62 -27.51
C LYS A 246 30.10 -6.77 -28.04
N LYS A 247 29.76 -7.39 -29.18
CA LYS A 247 30.58 -8.46 -29.79
C LYS A 247 31.86 -7.87 -30.41
N LYS A 248 32.96 -8.63 -30.33
CA LYS A 248 34.32 -8.21 -30.72
C LYS A 248 34.41 -7.69 -32.17
N GLU A 249 33.64 -8.27 -33.08
CA GLU A 249 33.59 -7.93 -34.51
C GLU A 249 33.00 -6.54 -34.81
N CYS A 250 32.19 -5.96 -33.91
CA CYS A 250 31.64 -4.60 -34.06
C CYS A 250 32.46 -3.52 -33.35
N ARG A 251 33.53 -3.88 -32.62
CA ARG A 251 34.46 -2.89 -32.01
C ARG A 251 35.51 -2.38 -33.00
N THR A 252 35.80 -3.16 -34.04
CA THR A 252 36.80 -2.85 -35.07
C THR A 252 36.25 -1.98 -36.21
N SER A 253 34.94 -1.70 -36.24
CA SER A 253 34.29 -0.95 -37.33
C SER A 253 34.22 0.58 -37.10
N LEU A 254 34.78 1.09 -36.00
CA LEU A 254 34.75 2.52 -35.63
C LEU A 254 36.13 3.19 -35.69
N LEU A 255 37.13 2.52 -36.28
CA LEU A 255 38.49 3.04 -36.48
C LEU A 255 39.01 2.77 -37.91
N GLY A 256 38.12 2.90 -38.90
CA GLY A 256 38.47 2.94 -40.33
C GLY A 256 38.16 4.30 -40.90
#